data_AF-A0A7J3V0Q3-F1
#
_entry.id   AF-A0A7J3V0Q3-F1
#
_cell.length_a   1.000
_cell.length_b   1.000
_cell.length_c   1.000
_cell.angle_alpha   90.00
_cell.angle_beta   90.00
_cell.angle_gamma   90.00
#
_symmetry.space_group_name_H-M   'P 1'
#
loop_
_entity.id
_entity.type
_entity.pdbx_description
1 polymer ?
#
loop_
_entity_poly.entity_id
_entity_poly.type
_entity_poly.pdbx_seq_one_letter_code
_entity_poly.pdbx_strand_id
1 'polypeptide(L)'
;MNKDGGSRCSAASSGPEVKESSDDGEEHDLGIINEYYRLSKRRRYSLEELLPLSALEEGQRGKIVLAVGGRKLISRLCDLGLIPETEVKVLKKGLMEGPIIIEIRSCELAIGRGIASKVLVKPL
;
A
#
# COMPACT_ATOMS: atom_id res chain seq x y z
N MET A 1 -29.67 -39.78 11.40
CA MET A 1 -29.06 -38.82 12.35
C MET A 1 -27.84 -38.16 11.71
N ASN A 2 -27.87 -36.82 11.65
CA ASN A 2 -26.75 -35.84 11.57
C ASN A 2 -25.96 -35.79 10.25
N LYS A 3 -26.25 -34.85 9.32
CA LYS A 3 -26.00 -33.39 9.24
C LYS A 3 -24.54 -32.99 8.91
N ASP A 4 -24.45 -31.94 8.09
CA ASP A 4 -23.31 -31.11 7.68
C ASP A 4 -22.78 -31.46 6.27
N GLY A 5 -23.08 -30.73 5.18
CA GLY A 5 -23.26 -29.28 5.06
C GLY A 5 -21.91 -28.65 4.72
N GLY A 6 -21.74 -28.09 3.52
CA GLY A 6 -20.53 -27.33 3.22
C GLY A 6 -20.19 -27.19 1.74
N SER A 7 -20.73 -26.14 1.13
CA SER A 7 -20.45 -25.62 -0.20
C SER A 7 -18.94 -25.44 -0.46
N ARG A 8 -18.48 -25.72 -1.68
CA ARG A 8 -17.19 -25.24 -2.19
C ARG A 8 -17.45 -24.38 -3.41
N CYS A 9 -17.51 -23.07 -3.18
CA CYS A 9 -17.51 -22.06 -4.23
C CYS A 9 -16.16 -22.09 -4.96
N SER A 10 -16.22 -22.33 -6.26
CA SER A 10 -15.13 -22.19 -7.22
C SER A 10 -14.91 -20.69 -7.48
N ALA A 11 -13.75 -20.14 -7.14
CA ALA A 11 -13.39 -18.77 -7.50
C ALA A 11 -12.60 -18.81 -8.81
N ALA A 12 -13.15 -18.12 -9.81
CA ALA A 12 -12.62 -17.98 -11.15
C ALA A 12 -11.29 -17.23 -11.17
N SER A 13 -10.41 -17.72 -12.04
CA SER A 13 -9.20 -17.08 -12.53
C SER A 13 -9.55 -15.92 -13.47
N SER A 14 -9.16 -14.71 -13.12
CA SER A 14 -9.05 -13.58 -14.04
C SER A 14 -8.37 -12.42 -13.30
N GLY A 15 -7.03 -12.38 -13.37
CA GLY A 15 -6.27 -11.20 -12.98
C GLY A 15 -6.42 -10.11 -14.04
N PRO A 16 -6.58 -8.83 -13.66
CA PRO A 16 -6.69 -7.76 -14.63
C PRO A 16 -5.30 -7.35 -15.13
N GLU A 17 -5.18 -7.21 -16.45
CA GLU A 17 -4.10 -6.51 -17.13
C GLU A 17 -4.01 -5.07 -16.62
N VAL A 18 -2.87 -4.70 -16.02
CA VAL A 18 -2.57 -3.31 -15.67
C VAL A 18 -1.97 -2.64 -16.90
N LYS A 19 -2.68 -1.67 -17.44
CA LYS A 19 -2.25 -0.80 -18.54
C LYS A 19 -1.07 0.07 -18.10
N GLU A 20 0.01 -0.01 -18.85
CA GLU A 20 1.04 1.02 -18.91
C GLU A 20 0.42 2.34 -19.40
N SER A 21 0.74 3.43 -18.70
CA SER A 21 0.72 4.76 -19.31
C SER A 21 1.88 5.55 -18.73
N SER A 22 2.75 5.95 -19.66
CA SER A 22 4.02 6.66 -19.54
C SER A 22 3.93 7.95 -18.73
N ASP A 23 4.92 8.20 -17.87
CA ASP A 23 5.69 9.46 -17.83
C ASP A 23 6.89 9.31 -16.87
N ASP A 24 8.08 9.50 -17.45
CA ASP A 24 9.38 9.90 -16.92
C ASP A 24 9.79 9.54 -15.48
N GLY A 25 10.67 8.52 -15.40
CA GLY A 25 11.88 8.55 -14.60
C GLY A 25 11.74 8.64 -13.07
N GLU A 26 11.78 7.49 -12.40
CA GLU A 26 12.60 7.31 -11.20
C GLU A 26 12.75 5.81 -10.94
N GLU A 27 13.98 5.34 -11.09
CA GLU A 27 14.45 3.97 -10.88
C GLU A 27 14.14 3.59 -9.43
N HIS A 28 12.99 2.95 -9.23
CA HIS A 28 12.48 2.65 -7.89
C HIS A 28 13.44 1.71 -7.17
N ASP A 29 13.67 2.01 -5.89
CA ASP A 29 14.30 1.22 -4.84
C ASP A 29 13.66 -0.18 -4.67
N LEU A 30 13.70 -1.00 -5.72
CA LEU A 30 13.20 -2.37 -5.76
C LEU A 30 13.98 -3.30 -4.82
N GLY A 31 15.15 -2.86 -4.33
CA GLY A 31 16.00 -3.61 -3.40
C GLY A 31 15.38 -3.80 -2.01
N ILE A 32 14.81 -2.75 -1.42
CA ILE A 32 14.20 -2.80 -0.08
C ILE A 32 12.92 -3.65 -0.09
N ILE A 33 12.15 -3.52 -1.17
CA ILE A 33 10.92 -4.29 -1.41
C ILE A 33 11.27 -5.78 -1.54
N ASN A 34 12.23 -6.15 -2.40
CA ASN A 34 12.57 -7.54 -2.66
C ASN A 34 13.22 -8.27 -1.46
N GLU A 35 14.04 -7.60 -0.66
CA GLU A 35 14.67 -8.19 0.53
C GLU A 35 13.63 -8.45 1.65
N TYR A 36 12.66 -7.54 1.80
CA TYR A 36 11.56 -7.71 2.76
C TYR A 36 10.51 -8.74 2.30
N TYR A 37 10.24 -8.83 0.98
CA TYR A 37 9.32 -9.80 0.37
C TYR A 37 9.71 -11.27 0.65
N ARG A 38 11.01 -11.57 0.81
CA ARG A 38 11.50 -12.94 1.09
C ARG A 38 11.15 -13.43 2.50
N LEU A 39 11.01 -12.52 3.47
CA LEU A 39 10.91 -12.87 4.90
C LEU A 39 9.46 -12.90 5.43
N SER A 40 8.51 -12.19 4.80
CA SER A 40 7.16 -11.96 5.36
C SER A 40 6.07 -12.93 4.88
N LYS A 41 6.44 -14.13 4.41
CA LYS A 41 5.55 -15.12 3.75
C LYS A 41 4.55 -15.82 4.70
N ARG A 42 3.64 -15.07 5.34
CA ARG A 42 2.61 -15.67 6.23
C ARG A 42 1.15 -15.23 6.03
N ARG A 43 0.75 -14.30 5.16
CA ARG A 43 -0.70 -14.01 4.97
C ARG A 43 -1.10 -13.47 3.58
N ARG A 44 -2.19 -14.06 3.05
CA ARG A 44 -3.32 -13.62 2.18
C ARG A 44 -3.20 -12.46 1.16
N TYR A 45 -2.12 -11.70 1.07
CA TYR A 45 -1.92 -10.68 0.04
C TYR A 45 -1.02 -11.27 -1.05
N SER A 46 -1.46 -11.26 -2.32
CA SER A 46 -0.53 -11.53 -3.40
C SER A 46 0.44 -10.37 -3.43
N LEU A 47 1.71 -10.67 -3.24
CA LEU A 47 2.79 -9.68 -3.16
C LEU A 47 2.92 -8.85 -4.45
N GLU A 48 2.38 -9.38 -5.55
CA GLU A 48 2.25 -8.73 -6.86
C GLU A 48 1.34 -7.48 -6.84
N GLU A 49 0.53 -7.30 -5.80
CA GLU A 49 -0.50 -6.23 -5.72
C GLU A 49 -0.12 -5.08 -4.77
N LEU A 50 1.10 -5.09 -4.21
CA LEU A 50 1.54 -4.04 -3.29
C LEU A 50 2.42 -3.02 -4.00
N LEU A 51 2.16 -1.76 -3.71
CA LEU A 51 2.92 -0.63 -4.21
C LEU A 51 3.19 0.35 -3.06
N PRO A 52 4.27 1.13 -3.11
CA PRO A 52 4.52 2.15 -2.09
C PRO A 52 3.45 3.25 -2.18
N LEU A 53 3.15 3.89 -1.05
CA LEU A 53 2.19 5.00 -1.00
C LEU A 53 2.59 6.14 -1.95
N SER A 54 3.88 6.32 -2.19
CA SER A 54 4.40 7.31 -3.16
C SER A 54 4.04 7.01 -4.62
N ALA A 55 3.73 5.76 -4.96
CA ALA A 55 3.34 5.35 -6.30
C ALA A 55 1.84 5.48 -6.56
N LEU A 56 1.02 5.79 -5.54
CA LEU A 56 -0.38 6.16 -5.79
C LEU A 56 -0.45 7.54 -6.47
N GLU A 57 -1.39 7.68 -7.38
CA GLU A 57 -1.71 8.94 -8.04
C GLU A 57 -2.74 9.76 -7.26
N GLU A 58 -2.81 11.05 -7.57
CA GLU A 58 -3.81 11.95 -6.98
C GLU A 58 -5.23 11.42 -7.22
N GLY A 59 -6.04 11.40 -6.16
CA GLY A 59 -7.40 10.87 -6.19
C GLY A 59 -7.50 9.35 -6.00
N GLN A 60 -6.39 8.60 -6.11
CA GLN A 60 -6.40 7.16 -5.88
C GLN A 60 -6.50 6.82 -4.39
N ARG A 61 -7.02 5.62 -4.14
CA ARG A 61 -7.19 5.05 -2.81
C ARG A 61 -6.38 3.77 -2.69
N GLY A 62 -5.95 3.48 -1.48
CA GLY A 62 -5.29 2.24 -1.16
C GLY A 62 -5.55 1.84 0.28
N LYS A 63 -5.28 0.58 0.58
CA LYS A 63 -5.33 0.03 1.92
C LYS A 63 -3.91 -0.23 2.40
N ILE A 64 -3.55 0.34 3.54
CA ILE A 64 -2.23 0.15 4.14
C ILE A 64 -2.06 -1.32 4.52
N VAL A 65 -1.00 -1.96 4.04
CA VAL A 65 -0.70 -3.35 4.37
C VAL A 65 0.42 -3.43 5.40
N LEU A 66 1.49 -2.64 5.21
CA LEU A 66 2.60 -2.57 6.14
C LEU A 66 3.40 -1.28 5.99
N ALA A 67 4.19 -0.95 7.01
CA ALA A 67 5.15 0.14 6.98
C ALA A 67 6.54 -0.40 7.37
N VAL A 68 7.58 0.06 6.68
CA VAL A 68 8.96 -0.37 6.89
C VAL A 68 9.77 0.76 7.53
N GLY A 69 10.60 0.44 8.52
CA GLY A 69 11.50 1.41 9.12
C GLY A 69 11.89 1.09 10.56
N GLY A 70 12.67 1.98 11.15
CA GLY A 70 13.06 1.87 12.56
C GLY A 70 11.89 2.09 13.52
N ARG A 71 12.04 1.61 14.77
CA ARG A 71 11.01 1.67 15.82
C ARG A 71 10.38 3.06 16.01
N LYS A 72 11.20 4.13 15.97
CA LYS A 72 10.72 5.51 16.12
C LYS A 72 9.81 5.96 14.97
N LEU A 73 10.15 5.59 13.73
CA LEU A 73 9.33 5.90 12.56
C LEU A 73 8.01 5.15 12.63
N ILE A 74 8.05 3.84 12.85
CA ILE A 74 6.86 3.00 12.95
C ILE A 74 5.92 3.50 14.06
N SER A 75 6.46 3.82 15.25
CA SER A 75 5.66 4.40 16.34
C SER A 75 4.93 5.66 15.89
N ARG A 76 5.65 6.61 15.27
CA ARG A 76 5.06 7.86 14.81
C ARG A 76 4.01 7.64 13.71
N LEU A 77 4.22 6.68 12.80
CA LEU A 77 3.22 6.32 11.79
C LEU A 77 1.96 5.76 12.45
N CYS A 78 2.10 4.89 13.46
CA CYS A 78 0.96 4.39 14.21
C CYS A 78 0.22 5.50 14.96
N ASP A 79 0.95 6.42 15.60
CA ASP A 79 0.36 7.57 16.31
C ASP A 79 -0.44 8.48 15.34
N LEU A 80 0.00 8.59 14.09
CA LEU A 80 -0.68 9.33 13.02
C LEU A 80 -1.84 8.55 12.37
N GLY A 81 -2.07 7.30 12.76
CA GLY A 81 -3.15 6.46 12.20
C GLY A 81 -2.78 5.71 10.92
N LEU A 82 -1.52 5.73 10.50
CA LEU A 82 -0.98 4.91 9.39
C LEU A 82 -0.74 3.48 9.87
N ILE A 83 -1.83 2.81 10.23
CA ILE A 83 -1.81 1.42 10.68
C ILE A 83 -2.28 0.48 9.56
N PRO A 84 -1.82 -0.78 9.55
CA PRO A 84 -2.34 -1.79 8.65
C PRO A 84 -3.86 -1.87 8.66
N GLU A 85 -4.42 -2.25 7.53
CA GLU A 85 -5.86 -2.34 7.24
C GLU A 85 -6.59 -0.99 7.15
N THR A 86 -5.89 0.14 7.27
CA THR A 86 -6.50 1.47 7.14
C THR A 86 -6.58 1.91 5.69
N GLU A 87 -7.72 2.45 5.28
CA GLU A 87 -7.89 3.10 3.98
C GLU A 87 -7.19 4.47 3.98
N VAL A 88 -6.44 4.74 2.91
CA VAL A 88 -5.75 5.98 2.66
C VAL A 88 -6.12 6.46 1.25
N LYS A 89 -6.33 7.77 1.11
CA LYS A 89 -6.59 8.40 -0.18
C LYS A 89 -5.52 9.46 -0.43
N VAL A 90 -4.96 9.49 -1.63
CA VAL A 90 -4.09 10.60 -2.03
C VAL A 90 -4.96 11.77 -2.43
N LEU A 91 -4.82 12.89 -1.73
CA LEU A 91 -5.52 14.13 -2.05
C LEU A 91 -4.72 14.95 -3.06
N LYS A 92 -3.42 15.07 -2.84
CA LYS A 92 -2.53 15.90 -3.66
C LYS A 92 -1.08 15.44 -3.54
N LYS A 93 -0.33 15.50 -4.62
CA LYS A 93 1.13 15.31 -4.66
C LYS A 93 1.76 16.69 -4.87
N GLY A 94 2.79 17.01 -4.09
CA GLY A 94 3.54 18.23 -4.33
C GLY A 94 4.32 18.16 -5.64
N LEU A 95 4.49 19.30 -6.32
CA LEU A 95 5.33 19.39 -7.51
C LEU A 95 6.80 19.00 -7.18
N MET A 96 7.42 18.21 -8.05
CA MET A 96 8.80 17.69 -7.92
C MET A 96 9.02 16.75 -6.70
N GLU A 97 9.48 17.29 -5.58
CA GLU A 97 9.85 16.56 -4.35
C GLU A 97 8.96 16.92 -3.15
N GLY A 98 7.79 17.50 -3.42
CA GLY A 98 6.90 17.97 -2.37
C GLY A 98 6.28 16.83 -1.55
N PRO A 99 5.81 17.13 -0.33
CA PRO A 99 5.08 16.16 0.48
C PRO A 99 3.79 15.71 -0.23
N ILE A 100 3.40 14.48 0.04
CA ILE A 100 2.14 13.90 -0.43
C ILE A 100 1.09 14.16 0.63
N ILE A 101 0.01 14.83 0.24
CA ILE A 101 -1.15 15.05 1.08
C ILE A 101 -2.07 13.86 0.94
N ILE A 102 -2.34 13.21 2.05
CA ILE A 102 -3.21 12.04 2.13
C ILE A 102 -4.33 12.27 3.11
N GLU A 103 -5.44 11.58 2.89
CA GLU A 103 -6.55 11.49 3.81
C GLU A 103 -6.55 10.10 4.46
N ILE A 104 -6.58 10.06 5.79
CA ILE A 104 -6.66 8.86 6.61
C ILE A 104 -7.75 9.08 7.66
N ARG A 105 -8.76 8.21 7.73
CA ARG A 105 -9.85 8.33 8.74
C ARG A 105 -10.43 9.75 8.83
N SER A 106 -10.65 10.39 7.68
CA SER A 106 -11.15 11.77 7.58
C SER A 106 -10.22 12.85 8.16
N CYS A 107 -8.93 12.52 8.32
CA CYS A 107 -7.88 13.46 8.69
C CYS A 107 -6.92 13.66 7.50
N GLU A 108 -6.62 14.91 7.17
CA GLU A 108 -5.63 15.25 6.14
C GLU A 108 -4.24 15.38 6.75
N LEU A 109 -3.26 14.70 6.14
CA LEU A 109 -1.89 14.66 6.61
C LEU A 109 -0.91 14.83 5.44
N ALA A 110 0.08 15.69 5.64
CA ALA A 110 1.22 15.81 4.73
C ALA A 110 2.32 14.82 5.15
N ILE A 111 2.72 13.95 4.23
CA ILE A 111 3.82 13.00 4.43
C ILE A 111 4.92 13.25 3.41
N GLY A 112 6.15 13.39 3.89
CA GLY A 112 7.31 13.49 3.00
C GLY A 112 7.51 12.22 2.15
N ARG A 113 7.98 12.39 0.91
CA ARG A 113 8.19 11.30 -0.05
C ARG A 113 8.98 10.12 0.52
N GLY A 114 10.03 10.38 1.31
CA GLY A 114 10.85 9.33 1.93
C GLY A 114 10.15 8.51 3.02
N ILE A 115 9.04 8.99 3.59
CA ILE A 115 8.18 8.20 4.48
C ILE A 115 7.14 7.45 3.64
N ALA A 116 6.55 8.12 2.64
CA ALA A 116 5.57 7.50 1.74
C ALA A 116 6.14 6.30 0.96
N SER A 117 7.42 6.35 0.56
CA SER A 117 8.09 5.21 -0.10
C SER A 117 8.24 3.98 0.79
N LYS A 118 8.16 4.15 2.12
CA LYS A 118 8.29 3.05 3.10
C LYS A 118 6.96 2.47 3.56
N VAL A 119 5.83 3.05 3.14
CA VAL A 119 4.50 2.55 3.46
C VAL A 119 3.98 1.80 2.25
N LEU A 120 3.68 0.51 2.40
CA LEU A 120 3.12 -0.30 1.32
C LEU A 120 1.60 -0.33 1.43
N VAL A 121 0.96 -0.15 0.28
CA VAL A 121 -0.48 -0.13 0.13
C VAL A 121 -0.90 -1.10 -0.96
N LYS A 122 -2.13 -1.61 -0.83
CA LYS A 122 -2.85 -2.28 -1.90
C LYS A 122 -3.84 -1.27 -2.52
N PRO A 123 -3.77 -0.95 -3.81
CA PRO A 123 -4.73 -0.06 -4.45
C PRO A 123 -6.15 -0.64 -4.37
N LEU A 124 -7.14 0.25 -4.25
CA LEU A 124 -8.57 -0.07 -4.20
C LEU A 124 -9.30 0.37 -5.46
#